data_AF-A0A955YIS1-F1
#
_entry.id   AF-A0A955YIS1-F1
#
_cell.length_a   1.000
_cell.length_b   1.000
_cell.length_c   1.000
_cell.angle_alpha   90.00
_cell.angle_beta   90.00
_cell.angle_gamma   90.00
#
_symmetry.space_group_name_H-M   'P 1'
#
loop_
_entity.id
_entity.type
_entity.pdbx_description
1 polymer ?
#
loop_
_entity_poly.entity_id
_entity_poly.type
_entity_poly.pdbx_seq_one_letter_code
_entity_poly.pdbx_strand_id
1 'polypeptide(L)'
;MSDQSQISATISATTKEKLDRFTESRGLKKNFVVEQALLYFMEARRELPDEALTPARLVLDAKAFDQLAARLARPLPPTDELRELMRGHGR
;
A
#
# COMPACT_ATOMS: atom_id res chain seq x y z
N MET A 1 15.51 24.88 25.97
CA MET A 1 14.77 25.39 24.78
C MET A 1 14.33 24.16 24.03
N SER A 2 13.04 23.91 23.89
CA SER A 2 12.54 22.78 23.11
C SER A 2 12.68 23.14 21.63
N ASP A 3 13.64 22.53 20.94
CA ASP A 3 13.87 22.71 19.51
C ASP A 3 12.66 22.22 18.71
N GLN A 4 11.75 23.15 18.39
CA GLN A 4 10.63 22.90 17.49
C GLN A 4 11.01 23.42 16.10
N SER A 5 10.96 22.54 15.11
CA SER A 5 11.16 22.90 13.70
C SER A 5 9.81 22.97 13.00
N GLN A 6 9.58 24.05 12.23
CA GLN A 6 8.36 24.22 11.45
C GLN A 6 8.56 23.72 10.01
N ILE A 7 7.59 22.95 9.53
CA ILE A 7 7.51 22.52 8.12
C ILE A 7 6.22 23.05 7.48
N SER A 8 6.23 23.24 6.16
CA SER A 8 5.06 23.64 5.38
C SER A 8 4.84 22.67 4.22
N ALA A 9 3.60 22.25 3.99
CA ALA A 9 3.21 21.36 2.91
C ALA A 9 1.81 21.69 2.40
N THR A 10 1.58 21.49 1.10
CA THR A 10 0.24 21.60 0.50
C THR A 10 -0.41 20.21 0.47
N ILE A 11 -1.66 20.13 0.93
CA ILE A 11 -2.46 18.91 0.88
C ILE A 11 -3.79 19.19 0.18
N SER A 12 -4.47 18.14 -0.28
CA SER A 12 -5.81 18.28 -0.83
C SER A 12 -6.81 18.78 0.21
N ALA A 13 -7.85 19.50 -0.22
CA ALA A 13 -8.94 19.95 0.65
C ALA A 13 -9.61 18.76 1.36
N THR A 14 -9.85 17.66 0.64
CA THR A 14 -10.42 16.44 1.20
C THR A 14 -9.55 15.81 2.29
N THR A 15 -8.22 15.84 2.14
CA THR A 15 -7.30 15.35 3.18
C THR A 15 -7.37 16.22 4.43
N LYS A 16 -7.43 17.55 4.25
CA LYS A 16 -7.59 18.50 5.36
C LYS A 16 -8.88 18.24 6.15
N GLU A 17 -10.01 18.09 5.48
CA GLU A 17 -11.29 17.80 6.13
C GLU A 17 -11.26 16.50 6.95
N LYS A 18 -10.61 15.45 6.41
CA LYS A 18 -10.43 14.19 7.13
C LYS A 18 -9.57 14.36 8.39
N LEU A 19 -8.46 15.10 8.28
CA LEU A 19 -7.60 15.39 9.43
C LEU A 19 -8.35 16.17 10.51
N ASP A 20 -9.08 17.21 10.11
CA ASP A 20 -9.85 18.06 11.01
C ASP A 20 -10.87 17.23 11.81
N ARG A 21 -11.71 16.46 11.12
CA ARG A 21 -12.70 15.55 11.75
C ARG A 21 -12.06 14.52 12.69
N PHE A 22 -10.92 13.94 12.28
CA PHE A 22 -10.20 12.97 13.08
C PHE A 22 -9.69 13.59 14.38
N THR A 23 -9.11 14.78 14.30
CA THR A 23 -8.60 15.50 15.49
C THR A 23 -9.71 15.94 16.43
N GLU A 24 -10.83 16.45 15.89
CA GLU A 24 -11.98 16.90 16.68
C GLU A 24 -12.63 15.73 17.43
N SER A 25 -12.91 14.62 16.74
CA SER A 25 -13.57 13.46 17.35
C SER A 25 -12.75 12.78 18.46
N ARG A 26 -11.44 13.03 18.54
CA ARG A 26 -10.52 12.40 19.50
C ARG A 26 -9.86 13.39 20.44
N GLY A 27 -10.18 14.68 20.34
CA GLY A 27 -9.57 15.73 21.17
C GLY A 27 -8.05 15.88 20.97
N LEU A 28 -7.54 15.59 19.77
CA LEU A 28 -6.11 15.61 19.47
C LEU A 28 -5.68 16.91 18.81
N LYS A 29 -4.43 17.31 18.99
CA LYS A 29 -3.84 18.44 18.25
C LYS A 29 -3.41 18.01 16.85
N LYS A 30 -3.66 18.85 15.84
CA LYS A 30 -3.23 18.60 14.44
C LYS A 30 -1.73 18.37 14.34
N ASN A 31 -0.92 19.18 15.03
CA ASN A 31 0.54 19.09 15.03
C ASN A 31 1.00 17.72 15.52
N PHE A 32 0.38 17.23 16.60
CA PHE A 32 0.67 15.90 17.14
C PHE A 32 0.35 14.80 16.13
N VAL A 33 -0.83 14.85 15.48
CA VAL A 33 -1.20 13.85 14.46
C VAL A 33 -0.24 13.90 13.26
N VAL A 34 0.16 15.09 12.80
CA VAL A 34 1.10 15.25 11.69
C VAL A 34 2.47 14.67 12.04
N GLU A 35 2.99 14.98 13.23
CA GLU A 35 4.29 14.47 13.69
C GLU A 35 4.28 12.94 13.81
N GLN A 36 3.24 12.37 14.44
CA GLN A 36 3.09 10.92 14.52
C GLN A 36 2.98 10.29 13.14
N ALA A 37 2.18 10.85 12.23
CA ALA A 37 2.04 10.34 10.87
C ALA A 37 3.37 10.33 10.11
N LEU A 38 4.20 11.38 10.27
CA LEU A 38 5.53 11.44 9.65
C LEU A 38 6.48 10.38 10.22
N LEU A 39 6.49 10.20 11.55
CA LEU A 39 7.31 9.18 12.20
C LEU A 39 6.93 7.77 11.74
N TYR A 40 5.63 7.43 11.81
CA TYR A 40 5.12 6.13 11.36
C TYR A 40 5.41 5.87 9.89
N PHE A 41 5.27 6.89 9.04
CA PHE A 41 5.56 6.76 7.62
C PHE A 41 7.04 6.46 7.33
N MET A 42 7.96 7.12 8.04
CA MET A 42 9.40 6.87 7.91
C MET A 42 9.81 5.51 8.48
N GLU A 43 9.23 5.11 9.61
CA GLU A 43 9.52 3.83 10.26
C GLU A 43 9.00 2.64 9.44
N ALA A 44 7.77 2.72 8.95
CA ALA A 44 7.19 1.69 8.08
C ALA A 44 8.06 1.41 6.83
N ARG A 45 8.71 2.45 6.28
CA ARG A 45 9.64 2.32 5.15
C ARG A 45 11.02 1.79 5.51
N ARG A 46 11.44 1.92 6.76
CA ARG A 46 12.67 1.30 7.26
C ARG A 46 12.48 -0.18 7.54
N GLU A 47 11.31 -0.57 8.05
CA GLU A 47 10.98 -1.97 8.34
C GLU A 47 10.65 -2.77 7.07
N LEU A 48 9.99 -2.16 6.09
CA LEU A 48 9.66 -2.76 4.81
C LEU A 48 10.26 -1.88 3.70
N PRO A 49 11.38 -2.31 3.09
CA PRO A 49 11.97 -1.64 1.94
C PRO A 49 10.91 -1.40 0.85
N ASP A 50 11.03 -0.36 0.02
CA ASP A 50 10.04 -0.11 -1.05
C ASP A 50 9.92 -1.34 -2.00
N GLU A 51 10.95 -2.19 -2.06
CA GLU A 51 10.93 -3.47 -2.79
C GLU A 51 10.00 -4.53 -2.17
N ALA A 52 9.62 -4.39 -0.90
CA ALA A 52 8.67 -5.25 -0.20
C ALA A 52 7.20 -4.81 -0.41
N LEU A 53 6.96 -3.61 -0.93
CA LEU A 53 5.62 -3.14 -1.29
C LEU A 53 5.25 -3.66 -2.68
N THR A 54 4.66 -4.87 -2.74
CA THR A 54 4.05 -5.34 -4.00
C THR A 54 2.85 -4.45 -4.32
N PRO A 55 2.79 -3.79 -5.49
CA PRO A 55 1.65 -2.96 -5.84
C PRO A 55 0.36 -3.77 -5.82
N ALA A 56 -0.64 -3.33 -5.05
CA ALA A 56 -1.98 -3.95 -5.04
C ALA A 56 -2.73 -3.79 -6.38
N ARG A 57 -2.15 -3.09 -7.35
CA ARG A 57 -2.68 -2.87 -8.69
C ARG A 57 -1.62 -3.24 -9.73
N LEU A 58 -1.97 -4.19 -10.60
CA LEU A 58 -1.20 -4.50 -11.80
C LEU A 58 -1.76 -3.69 -12.97
N VAL A 59 -0.91 -2.90 -13.62
CA VAL A 59 -1.26 -2.15 -14.84
C VAL A 59 -0.72 -2.94 -16.03
N LEU A 60 -1.62 -3.30 -16.96
CA LEU A 60 -1.28 -4.06 -18.16
C LEU A 60 -1.49 -3.19 -19.39
N ASP A 61 -0.70 -3.42 -20.43
CA ASP A 61 -1.06 -2.94 -21.76
C ASP A 61 -2.30 -3.69 -22.30
N ALA A 62 -2.93 -3.13 -23.33
CA ALA A 62 -4.17 -3.67 -23.88
C ALA A 62 -4.02 -5.13 -24.35
N LYS A 63 -2.90 -5.46 -25.00
CA LYS A 63 -2.65 -6.80 -25.55
C LYS A 63 -2.47 -7.82 -24.42
N ALA A 64 -1.72 -7.48 -23.38
CA ALA A 64 -1.53 -8.32 -22.21
C ALA A 64 -2.85 -8.51 -21.43
N PHE A 65 -3.67 -7.47 -21.33
CA PHE A 65 -4.99 -7.55 -20.72
C PHE A 65 -5.92 -8.52 -21.48
N ASP A 66 -6.01 -8.42 -22.81
CA ASP A 66 -6.85 -9.30 -23.63
C ASP A 66 -6.44 -10.78 -23.49
N GLN A 67 -5.13 -11.05 -23.47
CA GLN A 67 -4.61 -12.40 -23.25
C GLN A 67 -4.99 -12.96 -21.88
N LEU A 68 -4.91 -12.12 -20.83
CA LEU A 68 -5.28 -12.52 -19.48
C LEU A 68 -6.79 -12.77 -19.38
N ALA A 69 -7.61 -11.88 -19.93
CA ALA A 69 -9.06 -12.02 -19.93
C ALA A 69 -9.51 -13.32 -20.63
N ALA A 70 -8.90 -13.65 -21.77
CA ALA A 70 -9.18 -14.91 -22.47
C ALA A 70 -8.82 -16.15 -21.64
N ARG A 71 -7.69 -16.14 -20.93
CA ARG A 71 -7.26 -17.25 -20.05
C ARG A 71 -8.14 -17.40 -18.80
N LEU A 72 -8.67 -16.30 -18.27
CA LEU A 72 -9.63 -16.36 -17.16
C LEU A 72 -10.99 -16.91 -17.61
N ALA A 73 -11.45 -16.52 -18.81
CA ALA A 73 -12.69 -17.03 -19.37
C ALA A 73 -12.60 -18.52 -19.76
N ARG A 74 -11.41 -19.00 -20.15
CA ARG A 74 -11.14 -20.40 -20.50
C ARG A 74 -9.87 -20.88 -19.79
N PRO A 75 -10.00 -21.32 -18.52
CA PRO A 75 -8.87 -21.80 -17.76
C PRO A 75 -8.23 -23.01 -18.42
N LEU A 76 -6.90 -23.01 -18.49
CA LEU A 76 -6.13 -24.19 -18.88
C LEU A 76 -6.05 -25.15 -17.69
N PRO A 77 -6.04 -26.46 -17.93
CA PRO A 77 -5.73 -27.41 -16.87
C PRO A 77 -4.31 -27.12 -16.33
N PRO A 78 -4.07 -27.32 -15.02
CA PRO A 78 -2.75 -27.13 -14.44
C PRO A 78 -1.76 -28.09 -15.11
N THR A 79 -0.56 -27.61 -15.39
CA THR A 79 0.50 -28.44 -15.96
C THR A 79 0.94 -29.53 -14.99
N ASP A 80 1.62 -30.55 -15.49
CA ASP A 80 2.11 -31.65 -14.65
C ASP A 80 3.09 -31.13 -13.59
N GLU A 81 3.95 -30.17 -13.96
CA GLU A 81 4.92 -29.53 -13.06
C GLU A 81 4.23 -28.70 -11.97
N LEU A 82 3.16 -27.98 -12.31
CA LEU A 82 2.39 -27.24 -11.31
C LEU A 82 1.70 -28.21 -10.33
N ARG A 83 1.18 -29.33 -10.83
CA ARG A 83 0.58 -30.37 -9.97
C ARG A 83 1.61 -31.03 -9.07
N GLU A 84 2.82 -31.27 -9.56
CA GLU A 84 3.93 -31.79 -8.76
C GLU A 84 4.38 -30.80 -7.69
N LEU A 85 4.56 -29.52 -8.05
CA LEU A 85 4.88 -28.44 -7.11
C LEU A 85 3.84 -28.34 -5.98
N MET A 86 2.55 -28.37 -6.33
CA MET A 86 1.44 -28.21 -5.37
C MET A 86 1.24 -29.43 -4.46
N ARG A 87 1.74 -30.61 -4.83
CA ARG A 87 1.74 -31.80 -3.94
C ARG A 87 2.76 -31.68 -2.81
N GLY A 88 3.73 -30.76 -2.93
CA GLY A 88 4.83 -30.61 -2.00
C GLY A 88 5.83 -31.76 -2.09
N HIS A 89 7.08 -31.51 -1.72
CA HIS A 89 8.03 -32.60 -1.52
C HIS A 89 7.61 -33.32 -0.24
N GLY A 90 7.15 -34.57 -0.36
CA GLY A 90 6.79 -35.39 0.80
C GLY A 90 7.92 -35.36 1.82
N ARG A 91 7.61 -34.90 3.03
CA ARG A 91 8.43 -35.15 4.22
C ARG A 91 8.08 -36.51 4.79
#